data_AF-A0A1L9VMI4-F1
#
_entry.id   AF-A0A1L9VMI4-F1
#
_cell.length_a   1.000
_cell.length_b   1.000
_cell.length_c   1.000
_cell.angle_alpha   90.00
_cell.angle_beta   90.00
_cell.angle_gamma   90.00
#
_symmetry.space_group_name_H-M   'P 1'
#
loop_
_entity.id
_entity.type
_entity.pdbx_description
1 polymer ?
#
loop_
_entity_poly.entity_id
_entity_poly.type
_entity_poly.pdbx_seq_one_letter_code
_entity_poly.pdbx_strand_id
1 'polypeptide(L)' 'KASSVEKKSLRQKIYRRKTNLEKKLHEYSNICGADVSLGIRIRESGQVFIFADASGFWSFLSSQL' A
#
# COMPACT_ATOMS: atom_id res chain seq x y z
N LYS A 1 -12.43 -24.25 -7.37
CA LYS A 1 -12.10 -22.97 -8.05
C LYS A 1 -13.07 -21.93 -7.51
N ALA A 2 -12.60 -20.84 -6.89
CA ALA A 2 -13.47 -19.82 -6.30
C ALA A 2 -14.41 -19.17 -7.35
N SER A 3 -15.63 -18.84 -6.95
CA SER A 3 -16.62 -18.17 -7.79
C SER A 3 -16.17 -16.75 -8.17
N SER A 4 -16.74 -16.18 -9.24
CA SER A 4 -16.43 -14.80 -9.66
C SER A 4 -16.77 -13.77 -8.58
N VAL A 5 -17.84 -14.00 -7.81
CA VAL A 5 -18.28 -13.17 -6.68
C VAL A 5 -17.28 -13.22 -5.54
N GLU A 6 -16.78 -14.41 -5.18
CA GLU A 6 -15.75 -14.58 -4.15
C GLU A 6 -14.45 -13.84 -4.51
N LYS A 7 -14.02 -13.94 -5.77
CA LYS A 7 -12.83 -13.22 -6.26
C LYS A 7 -13.00 -11.70 -6.19
N LYS A 8 -14.18 -11.17 -6.52
CA LYS A 8 -14.49 -9.74 -6.42
C LYS A 8 -14.49 -9.28 -4.95
N SER A 9 -15.11 -10.04 -4.07
CA SER A 9 -15.12 -9.78 -2.61
C SER A 9 -13.70 -9.79 -2.03
N LEU A 10 -12.87 -10.74 -2.45
CA LEU A 10 -11.47 -10.82 -2.01
C LEU A 10 -10.66 -9.60 -2.47
N ARG A 11 -10.79 -9.19 -3.73
CA ARG A 11 -10.12 -7.98 -4.25
C ARG A 11 -10.52 -6.73 -3.47
N GLN A 12 -11.80 -6.56 -3.17
CA GLN A 12 -12.28 -5.46 -2.34
C GLN A 12 -11.70 -5.50 -0.91
N LYS A 13 -11.63 -6.68 -0.29
CA LYS A 13 -10.99 -6.86 1.03
C LYS A 13 -9.50 -6.47 0.98
N ILE A 14 -8.77 -6.88 -0.05
CA ILE A 14 -7.36 -6.53 -0.25
C ILE A 14 -7.22 -5.01 -0.37
N TYR A 15 -8.01 -4.37 -1.24
CA TYR A 15 -7.94 -2.92 -1.45
C TYR A 15 -8.24 -2.13 -0.17
N ARG A 16 -9.30 -2.51 0.57
CA ARG A 16 -9.62 -1.86 1.86
C ARG A 16 -8.49 -1.97 2.88
N ARG A 17 -7.87 -3.15 2.99
CA ARG A 17 -6.72 -3.36 3.90
C ARG A 17 -5.51 -2.54 3.47
N LYS A 18 -5.22 -2.48 2.17
CA LYS A 18 -4.16 -1.64 1.59
C LYS A 18 -4.34 -0.18 2.00
N THR A 19 -5.51 0.40 1.73
CA THR A 19 -5.82 1.79 2.05
C THR A 19 -5.77 2.08 3.55
N ASN A 20 -6.22 1.15 4.39
CA ASN A 20 -6.12 1.34 5.85
C ASN A 20 -4.66 1.32 6.33
N LEU A 21 -3.81 0.49 5.73
CA LEU A 21 -2.38 0.45 6.07
C LEU A 21 -1.69 1.75 5.67
N GLU A 22 -1.99 2.28 4.48
CA GLU A 22 -1.52 3.57 4.00
C GLU A 22 -1.92 4.72 4.95
N LYS A 23 -3.18 4.74 5.42
CA LYS A 23 -3.64 5.71 6.44
C LYS A 23 -2.83 5.61 7.73
N LYS A 24 -2.59 4.40 8.23
CA LYS A 24 -1.81 4.18 9.46
C LYS A 24 -0.36 4.62 9.33
N LEU A 25 0.22 4.40 8.15
CA LEU A 25 1.56 4.89 7.83
C LEU A 25 1.62 6.42 7.90
N HIS A 26 0.64 7.10 7.31
CA HIS A 26 0.55 8.55 7.35
C HIS A 26 0.31 9.09 8.78
N GLU A 27 -0.58 8.47 9.54
CA GLU A 27 -0.78 8.80 10.97
C GLU A 27 0.52 8.69 11.76
N TYR A 28 1.28 7.60 11.57
CA TYR A 28 2.55 7.39 12.24
C TYR A 28 3.59 8.45 11.85
N SER A 29 3.71 8.74 10.55
CA SER A 29 4.59 9.81 10.05
C SER A 29 4.31 11.13 10.76
N ASN A 30 3.05 11.53 10.83
CA ASN A 30 2.64 12.81 11.43
C ASN A 30 2.84 12.84 12.95
N ILE A 31 2.52 11.74 13.66
CA ILE A 31 2.65 11.68 15.13
C ILE A 31 4.12 11.67 15.56
N CYS A 32 4.96 10.94 14.82
CA CYS A 32 6.35 10.70 15.21
C CYS A 32 7.35 11.61 14.47
N GLY A 33 6.91 12.37 13.47
CA GLY A 33 7.80 13.14 12.60
C GLY A 33 8.79 12.25 11.85
N ALA A 34 8.34 11.09 11.37
CA ALA A 34 9.20 10.04 10.82
C ALA A 34 9.05 9.88 9.31
N ASP A 35 10.18 9.80 8.59
CA ASP A 35 10.19 9.42 7.17
C ASP A 35 9.82 7.95 6.99
N VAL A 36 8.67 7.69 6.38
CA VAL A 36 8.11 6.35 6.20
C VAL A 36 7.87 6.00 4.73
N SER A 37 8.00 4.72 4.39
CA SER A 37 7.63 4.17 3.10
C SER A 37 6.96 2.80 3.27
N LEU A 38 6.18 2.38 2.27
CA LEU A 38 5.45 1.12 2.28
C LEU A 38 5.48 0.47 0.89
N GLY A 39 6.06 -0.73 0.82
CA GLY A 39 6.02 -1.61 -0.34
C GLY A 39 5.08 -2.80 -0.12
N ILE A 40 4.16 -3.03 -1.05
CA ILE A 40 3.20 -4.14 -0.99
C ILE A 40 3.27 -4.93 -2.29
N ARG A 41 3.52 -6.24 -2.20
CA ARG A 41 3.39 -7.17 -3.33
C ARG A 41 2.22 -8.13 -3.08
N ILE A 42 1.23 -8.09 -3.97
CA ILE A 42 0.14 -9.07 -3.99
C ILE A 42 0.67 -10.34 -4.65
N ARG A 43 0.87 -11.39 -3.84
CA ARG A 43 1.49 -12.65 -4.32
C ARG A 43 0.72 -13.31 -5.47
N GLU A 44 -0.61 -13.28 -5.41
CA GLU A 44 -1.47 -13.92 -6.40
C GLU A 44 -1.40 -13.23 -7.77
N SER A 45 -1.43 -11.90 -7.81
CA SER A 45 -1.42 -11.14 -9.07
C SER A 45 -0.02 -10.66 -9.49
N GLY A 46 0.97 -10.76 -8.61
CA GLY A 46 2.28 -10.13 -8.76
C GLY A 46 2.26 -8.61 -8.64
N GLN A 47 1.09 -7.98 -8.45
CA GLN A 47 0.95 -6.53 -8.43
C GLN A 47 1.75 -5.91 -7.27
N VAL A 48 2.52 -4.88 -7.58
CA VAL A 48 3.32 -4.13 -6.61
C VAL A 48 2.72 -2.74 -6.42
N PHE A 49 2.64 -2.30 -5.17
CA PHE A 49 2.31 -0.93 -4.79
C PHE A 49 3.46 -0.38 -3.96
N ILE A 50 3.91 0.83 -4.28
CA ILE A 50 4.89 1.55 -3.48
C ILE A 50 4.22 2.86 -3.06
N PHE A 51 4.29 3.16 -1.78
CA PHE A 51 3.93 4.45 -1.21
C PHE A 51 5.18 5.03 -0.56
N ALA A 52 5.54 6.24 -0.95
CA ALA A 52 6.62 7.01 -0.35
C ALA A 52 6.14 8.46 -0.23
N ASP A 53 6.57 9.14 0.82
CA ASP A 53 6.32 10.57 0.91
C ASP A 53 7.07 11.30 -0.22
N ALA A 54 6.32 12.07 -1.03
CA ALA A 54 6.81 12.63 -2.28
C ALA A 54 7.92 13.69 -2.08
N SER A 55 7.94 14.32 -0.91
CA SER A 55 8.93 15.35 -0.53
C SER A 55 9.94 14.88 0.53
N GLY A 56 9.85 13.62 0.98
CA GLY A 56 10.63 13.10 2.09
C GLY A 56 11.91 12.35 1.68
N PHE A 57 12.59 11.77 2.67
CA PHE A 57 13.80 10.96 2.49
C PHE A 57 13.63 9.82 1.46
N TRP A 58 12.42 9.27 1.38
CA TRP A 58 12.08 8.15 0.49
C TRP A 58 11.62 8.58 -0.92
N SER A 59 11.72 9.85 -1.29
CA SER A 59 11.28 10.37 -2.60
C SER A 59 11.90 9.63 -3.80
N PHE A 60 13.10 9.07 -3.65
CA PHE A 60 13.73 8.25 -4.69
C PHE A 60 12.96 6.97 -5.02
N LEU A 61 12.13 6.43 -4.11
CA LEU A 61 11.28 5.28 -4.40
C LEU A 61 10.17 5.59 -5.40
N SER A 62 9.74 6.86 -5.45
CA SER A 62 8.74 7.33 -6.43
C SER A 62 9.29 7.32 -7.86
N SER A 63 10.62 7.34 -8.04
CA SER A 63 11.28 7.28 -9.37
C SER A 63 11.30 5.88 -9.99
N GLN A 64 10.89 4.86 -9.24
CA GLN A 64 10.92 3.44 -9.65
C GLN A 64 9.52 2.89 -10.00
N LEU A 65 8.49 3.74 -9.98
CA LEU A 65 7.10 3.45 -10.37
C LEU A 65 6.78 4.03 -11.74
#